data_AF-A0A2R7N2A6-F1
#
_entry.id   AF-A0A2R7N2A6-F1
#
_cell.length_a   1.000
_cell.length_b   1.000
_cell.length_c   1.000
_cell.angle_alpha   90.00
_cell.angle_beta   90.00
_cell.angle_gamma   90.00
#
_symmetry.space_group_name_H-M   'P 1'
#
loop_
_entity.id
_entity.type
_entity.pdbx_description
1 polymer ?
#
loop_
_entity_poly.entity_id
_entity_poly.type
_entity_poly.pdbx_seq_one_letter_code
_entity_poly.pdbx_strand_id
1 'polypeptide(L)'
;MFEKLIDSFEKLCLQIIIEILLVPITIFKLFQNPRRCYDLSVHEMEKEENERFRDYLSPIKLSVYTSVIISVLLMDYSGEQSFISNIKGISMVEKALFIFLMNNFTAVIFSVILL
;
A
#
# COMPACT_ATOMS: atom_id res chain seq x y z
N MET A 1 15.58 20.87 21.87
CA MET A 1 15.11 20.82 20.46
C MET A 1 15.43 19.47 19.83
N PHE A 2 16.67 19.00 19.95
CA PHE A 2 17.10 17.69 19.48
C PHE A 2 16.32 16.50 20.10
N GLU A 3 16.06 16.50 21.41
CA GLU A 3 15.25 15.45 22.06
C GLU A 3 13.83 15.34 21.51
N LYS A 4 13.16 16.47 21.22
CA LYS A 4 11.82 16.46 20.60
C LYS A 4 11.84 15.92 19.17
N LEU A 5 12.94 16.14 18.46
CA LEU A 5 13.16 15.59 17.11
C LEU A 5 13.31 14.07 17.18
N ILE A 6 14.11 13.57 18.13
CA ILE A 6 14.31 12.13 18.35
C ILE A 6 12.99 11.46 18.73
N ASP A 7 12.23 12.02 19.68
CA ASP A 7 10.93 11.47 20.08
C ASP A 7 9.93 11.43 18.91
N SER A 8 9.92 12.46 18.06
CA SER A 8 9.07 12.48 16.86
C SER A 8 9.51 11.42 15.84
N PHE A 9 10.82 11.24 15.67
CA PHE A 9 11.37 10.22 14.77
C PHE A 9 11.08 8.80 15.27
N GLU A 10 11.20 8.56 16.57
CA GLU A 10 10.89 7.27 17.19
C GLU A 10 9.41 6.91 17.01
N LYS A 11 8.51 7.86 17.27
CA LYS A 11 7.07 7.68 17.03
C LYS A 11 6.76 7.38 15.57
N LEU A 12 7.40 8.08 14.64
CA LEU A 12 7.25 7.83 13.22
C LEU A 12 7.74 6.42 12.84
N CYS A 13 8.90 6.00 13.35
CA CYS A 13 9.44 4.66 13.09
C CYS A 13 8.53 3.56 13.63
N LEU A 14 8.06 3.70 14.87
CA LEU A 14 7.10 2.77 15.48
C LEU A 14 5.82 2.69 14.66
N GLN A 15 5.29 3.84 14.22
CA GLN A 15 4.10 3.88 13.37
C GLN A 15 4.33 3.14 12.05
N ILE A 16 5.46 3.36 11.37
CA ILE A 16 5.80 2.68 10.12
C ILE A 16 5.90 1.16 10.34
N ILE A 17 6.55 0.71 11.42
CA ILE A 17 6.66 -0.72 11.74
C ILE A 17 5.28 -1.34 11.95
N ILE A 18 4.41 -0.70 12.72
CA ILE A 18 3.03 -1.15 12.95
C ILE A 18 2.26 -1.22 11.63
N GLU A 19 2.38 -0.19 10.79
CA GLU A 19 1.70 -0.15 9.49
C GLU A 19 2.19 -1.29 8.56
N ILE A 20 3.50 -1.56 8.51
CA ILE A 20 4.06 -2.69 7.75
C ILE A 20 3.50 -4.03 8.26
N LEU A 21 3.41 -4.22 9.58
CA LEU A 21 2.83 -5.43 10.18
C LEU A 21 1.33 -5.57 9.90
N LEU A 22 0.61 -4.46 9.77
CA LEU A 22 -0.82 -4.46 9.41
C LEU A 22 -1.07 -4.77 7.93
N VAL A 23 -0.11 -4.60 7.03
CA VAL A 23 -0.26 -4.95 5.60
C VAL A 23 -0.73 -6.40 5.40
N PRO A 24 0.02 -7.45 5.86
CA PRO A 24 -0.40 -8.84 5.65
C PRO A 24 -1.71 -9.16 6.39
N ILE A 25 -1.95 -8.58 7.56
CA ILE A 25 -3.19 -8.77 8.33
C ILE A 25 -4.39 -8.24 7.55
N THR A 26 -4.27 -7.04 6.99
CA THR A 26 -5.31 -6.39 6.21
C THR A 26 -5.61 -7.21 4.96
N ILE A 27 -4.58 -7.62 4.23
CA ILE A 27 -4.71 -8.47 3.03
C ILE A 27 -5.43 -9.79 3.40
N PHE A 28 -5.01 -10.47 4.46
CA PHE A 28 -5.60 -11.74 4.87
C PHE A 28 -7.09 -11.59 5.23
N LYS A 29 -7.46 -10.57 6.01
CA LYS A 29 -8.85 -10.31 6.39
C LYS A 29 -9.72 -9.95 5.16
N LEU A 30 -9.17 -9.24 4.19
CA LEU A 30 -9.85 -8.94 2.93
C LEU A 30 -10.09 -10.20 2.09
N PHE A 31 -9.11 -11.11 2.02
CA PHE A 31 -9.28 -12.40 1.36
C PHE A 31 -10.33 -13.30 2.01
N GLN A 32 -10.50 -13.24 3.34
CA GLN A 32 -11.54 -13.98 4.04
C GLN A 32 -12.96 -13.54 3.67
N ASN A 33 -13.15 -12.26 3.29
CA ASN A 33 -14.44 -11.72 2.89
C ASN A 33 -14.28 -10.75 1.70
N PRO A 34 -14.15 -11.27 0.45
CA PRO A 34 -13.87 -10.44 -0.73
C PRO A 34 -14.90 -9.35 -0.98
N ARG A 35 -16.17 -9.55 -0.59
CA ARG A 35 -17.22 -8.53 -0.69
C ARG A 35 -16.88 -7.26 0.10
N ARG A 36 -16.17 -7.40 1.23
CA ARG A 36 -15.72 -6.26 2.03
C ARG A 36 -14.65 -5.42 1.35
N CYS A 37 -13.97 -5.87 0.28
CA CYS A 37 -12.99 -5.02 -0.42
C CYS A 37 -13.60 -3.71 -0.92
N TYR A 38 -14.84 -3.75 -1.39
CA TYR A 38 -15.53 -2.57 -1.95
C TYR A 38 -16.21 -1.72 -0.87
N ASP A 39 -16.69 -2.38 0.20
CA ASP A 39 -17.46 -1.71 1.25
C ASP A 39 -16.62 -1.35 2.49
N LEU A 40 -15.33 -1.74 2.56
CA LEU A 40 -14.48 -1.52 3.74
C LEU A 40 -14.45 -0.05 4.16
N SER A 41 -14.22 0.86 3.20
CA SER A 41 -14.17 2.30 3.49
C SER A 41 -15.52 2.82 3.99
N VAL A 42 -16.63 2.31 3.46
CA VAL A 42 -17.97 2.73 3.88
C VAL A 42 -18.21 2.29 5.32
N HIS A 43 -17.98 1.01 5.63
CA HIS A 43 -18.16 0.46 6.98
C HIS A 43 -17.21 1.06 8.02
N GLU A 44 -15.95 1.34 7.66
CA GLU A 44 -15.02 1.97 8.60
C GLU A 44 -15.32 3.45 8.83
N MET A 45 -15.94 4.14 7.87
CA MET A 45 -16.37 5.54 8.04
C MET A 45 -17.60 5.68 8.96
N GLU A 46 -18.40 4.63 9.11
CA GLU A 46 -19.52 4.57 10.07
C GLU A 46 -19.04 4.50 11.53
N LYS A 47 -17.79 4.09 11.78
CA LYS A 47 -17.20 4.02 13.12
C LYS A 47 -16.75 5.39 13.64
N GLU A 48 -16.61 5.51 14.96
CA GLU A 48 -15.98 6.66 15.59
C GLU A 48 -14.55 6.86 15.08
N GLU A 49 -14.12 8.12 14.98
CA GLU A 49 -12.84 8.51 14.36
C GLU A 49 -11.63 7.74 14.92
N ASN A 50 -11.61 7.51 16.24
CA ASN A 50 -10.53 6.80 16.93
C ASN A 50 -10.55 5.27 16.73
N GLU A 51 -11.65 4.72 16.23
CA GLU A 51 -11.81 3.28 15.99
C GLU A 51 -11.63 2.90 14.51
N ARG A 52 -11.67 3.88 13.60
CA ARG A 52 -11.51 3.64 12.16
C ARG A 52 -10.14 3.06 11.89
N PHE A 53 -10.10 1.99 11.10
CA PHE A 53 -8.85 1.39 10.64
C PHE A 53 -7.88 1.03 11.78
N ARG A 54 -8.40 0.71 12.97
CA ARG A 54 -7.55 0.27 14.09
C ARG A 54 -6.91 -1.09 13.83
N ASP A 55 -7.68 -1.95 13.17
CA ASP A 55 -7.35 -3.35 12.89
C ASP A 55 -7.01 -3.62 11.41
N TYR A 56 -7.00 -2.56 10.60
CA TYR A 56 -6.82 -2.57 9.14
C TYR A 56 -5.98 -1.37 8.73
N LEU A 57 -5.20 -1.49 7.66
CA LEU A 57 -4.74 -0.29 6.98
C LEU A 57 -5.91 0.35 6.23
N SER A 58 -5.97 1.69 6.27
CA SER A 58 -6.84 2.43 5.35
C SER A 58 -6.53 2.04 3.90
N PRO A 59 -7.50 2.03 2.99
CA PRO A 59 -7.29 1.65 1.59
C PRO A 59 -6.13 2.40 0.92
N ILE A 60 -5.97 3.69 1.21
CA ILE A 60 -4.89 4.52 0.68
C ILE A 60 -3.53 4.02 1.14
N LYS A 61 -3.34 3.86 2.47
CA LYS A 61 -2.09 3.32 3.04
C LYS A 61 -1.79 1.92 2.50
N LEU A 62 -2.80 1.05 2.43
CA LEU A 62 -2.64 -0.30 1.89
C LEU A 62 -2.15 -0.28 0.44
N SER A 63 -2.72 0.58 -0.41
CA SER A 63 -2.28 0.75 -1.81
C SER A 63 -0.83 1.21 -1.89
N VAL A 64 -0.43 2.21 -1.09
CA VAL A 64 0.95 2.70 -1.06
C VAL A 64 1.92 1.61 -0.64
N TYR A 65 1.67 0.95 0.48
CA TYR A 65 2.57 -0.09 0.99
C TYR A 65 2.66 -1.30 0.06
N THR A 66 1.53 -1.80 -0.44
CA THR A 66 1.54 -2.94 -1.37
C THR A 66 2.27 -2.62 -2.66
N SER A 67 2.11 -1.40 -3.19
CA SER A 67 2.82 -0.97 -4.40
C SER A 67 4.33 -0.84 -4.18
N VAL A 68 4.77 -0.31 -3.03
CA VAL A 68 6.20 -0.25 -2.67
C VAL A 68 6.76 -1.66 -2.51
N ILE A 69 6.07 -2.54 -1.77
CA ILE A 69 6.49 -3.94 -1.57
C ILE A 69 6.61 -4.67 -2.91
N ILE A 70 5.60 -4.56 -3.79
CA ILE A 70 5.64 -5.15 -5.13
C ILE A 70 6.80 -4.57 -5.94
N SER A 71 7.04 -3.26 -5.86
CA SER A 71 8.16 -2.62 -6.58
C SER A 71 9.51 -3.15 -6.09
N VAL A 72 9.71 -3.31 -4.78
CA VAL A 72 10.93 -3.87 -4.19
C VAL A 72 11.08 -5.35 -4.55
N LEU A 73 10.01 -6.15 -4.42
CA LEU A 73 10.03 -7.56 -4.82
C LEU A 73 10.34 -7.73 -6.30
N LEU A 74 9.76 -6.90 -7.17
CA LEU A 74 10.07 -6.89 -8.60
C LEU A 74 11.52 -6.45 -8.85
N MET A 75 12.06 -5.50 -8.09
CA MET A 75 13.47 -5.10 -8.16
C MET A 75 14.40 -6.27 -7.83
N ASP A 76 14.13 -7.01 -6.74
CA ASP A 76 14.93 -8.17 -6.33
C ASP A 76 14.75 -9.39 -7.26
N TYR A 77 13.56 -9.56 -7.84
CA TYR A 77 13.29 -10.62 -8.82
C TYR A 77 13.82 -10.26 -10.22
N SER A 78 14.02 -8.97 -10.51
CA SER A 78 14.51 -8.46 -11.80
C SER A 78 16.03 -8.57 -11.97
N GLY A 79 16.56 -9.73 -11.62
CA GLY A 79 17.80 -10.21 -12.20
C GLY A 79 17.76 -10.28 -13.72
N GLU A 80 16.58 -10.44 -14.38
CA GLU A 80 16.58 -10.51 -15.87
C GLU A 80 15.22 -10.37 -16.64
N GLN A 81 14.01 -10.30 -16.03
CA GLN A 81 12.76 -10.50 -16.82
C GLN A 81 11.54 -9.62 -16.46
N SER A 82 11.60 -8.29 -16.61
CA SER A 82 10.36 -7.48 -16.64
C SER A 82 10.33 -6.54 -17.85
N PHE A 83 9.18 -6.40 -18.51
CA PHE A 83 9.01 -5.50 -19.66
C PHE A 83 9.40 -4.04 -19.33
N ILE A 84 9.29 -3.64 -18.07
CA ILE A 84 9.60 -2.30 -17.56
C ILE A 84 11.10 -2.11 -17.30
N SER A 85 11.87 -3.18 -16.99
CA SER A 85 13.32 -3.06 -16.83
C SER A 85 14.01 -2.70 -18.14
N ASN A 86 13.44 -3.08 -19.30
CA ASN A 86 13.95 -2.78 -20.64
C ASN A 86 13.75 -1.34 -21.12
N ILE A 87 12.99 -0.50 -20.40
CA ILE A 87 12.83 0.91 -20.78
C ILE A 87 14.12 1.66 -20.40
N LYS A 88 14.93 1.98 -21.42
CA LYS A 88 16.17 2.75 -21.29
C LYS A 88 15.86 4.24 -21.16
N GLY A 89 16.58 4.94 -20.28
CA GLY A 89 16.51 6.41 -20.14
C GLY A 89 15.58 6.94 -19.04
N ILE A 90 14.93 6.06 -18.28
CA ILE A 90 14.07 6.44 -17.15
C ILE A 90 14.78 6.09 -15.83
N SER A 91 14.77 7.01 -14.86
CA SER A 91 15.33 6.79 -13.53
C SER A 91 14.58 5.70 -12.78
N MET A 92 15.26 5.08 -11.82
CA MET A 92 14.69 4.01 -11.01
C MET A 92 13.43 4.45 -10.24
N VAL A 93 13.40 5.70 -9.79
CA VAL A 93 12.26 6.31 -9.09
C VAL A 93 11.05 6.45 -10.02
N GLU A 94 11.26 6.94 -11.25
CA GLU A 94 10.19 7.07 -12.24
C GLU A 94 9.61 5.71 -12.66
N LYS A 95 10.44 4.65 -12.72
CA LYS A 95 9.95 3.29 -12.98
C LYS A 95 9.05 2.77 -11.87
N ALA A 96 9.42 2.98 -10.60
CA ALA A 96 8.58 2.62 -9.46
C ALA A 96 7.26 3.41 -9.45
N LEU A 97 7.32 4.71 -9.78
CA LEU A 97 6.13 5.57 -9.88
C LEU A 97 5.20 5.12 -11.00
N PHE A 98 5.75 4.67 -12.14
CA PHE A 98 4.98 4.13 -13.24
C PHE A 98 4.28 2.82 -12.86
N ILE A 99 4.97 1.90 -12.18
CA ILE A 99 4.37 0.65 -11.67
C ILE A 99 3.24 0.95 -10.68
N PHE A 100 3.46 1.88 -9.75
CA PHE A 100 2.45 2.35 -8.80
C PHE A 100 1.19 2.85 -9.52
N LEU A 101 1.36 3.72 -10.53
CA LEU A 101 0.25 4.28 -11.30
C LEU A 101 -0.51 3.20 -12.08
N MET A 102 0.21 2.30 -12.74
CA MET A 102 -0.41 1.21 -13.52
C MET A 102 -1.19 0.24 -12.64
N ASN A 103 -0.66 -0.12 -11.46
CA ASN A 103 -1.37 -0.99 -10.51
C ASN A 103 -2.66 -0.33 -9.99
N ASN A 104 -2.59 0.94 -9.60
CA ASN A 104 -3.77 1.69 -9.14
C ASN A 104 -4.80 1.87 -10.26
N PHE A 105 -4.36 2.18 -11.48
CA PHE A 105 -5.25 2.31 -12.64
C PHE A 105 -5.94 0.99 -12.98
N THR A 106 -5.20 -0.11 -12.95
CA THR A 106 -5.73 -1.46 -13.18
C THR A 106 -6.77 -1.82 -12.12
N ALA A 107 -6.49 -1.54 -10.84
CA ALA A 107 -7.44 -1.76 -9.75
C ALA A 107 -8.75 -0.96 -9.95
N VAL A 108 -8.65 0.30 -10.38
CA VAL A 108 -9.82 1.13 -10.72
C VAL A 108 -10.60 0.53 -11.88
N ILE A 109 -9.95 0.13 -12.97
CA ILE A 109 -10.64 -0.51 -14.11
C ILE A 109 -11.37 -1.78 -13.68
N PHE A 110 -10.71 -2.66 -12.92
CA PHE A 110 -11.35 -3.88 -12.41
C PHE A 110 -12.54 -3.57 -11.51
N SER A 111 -12.46 -2.52 -10.69
CA SER A 111 -13.58 -2.08 -9.86
C SER A 111 -14.77 -1.59 -10.68
N VAL A 112 -14.54 -0.93 -11.83
CA VAL A 112 -15.61 -0.46 -12.73
C VAL A 112 -16.22 -1.62 -13.53
N ILE A 113 -15.43 -2.62 -13.93
CA ILE A 113 -15.91 -3.77 -14.71
C ILE A 113 -16.74 -4.75 -13.85
N LEU A 114 -16.42 -4.86 -12.55
CA LEU A 114 -17.11 -5.77 -11.63
C LEU A 114 -18.39 -5.17 -11.01
N LEU A 115 -18.70 -3.90 -11.30
CA LEU A 115 -19.87 -3.16 -10.81
C LEU A 115 -21.01 -3.18 -11.84
#